data_AF-A0A7S4S768-F1
#
_entry.id   AF-A0A7S4S768-F1
#
_cell.length_a   1.000
_cell.length_b   1.000
_cell.length_c   1.000
_cell.angle_alpha   90.00
_cell.angle_beta   90.00
_cell.angle_gamma   90.00
#
_symmetry.space_group_name_H-M   'P 1'
#
loop_
_entity.id
_entity.type
_entity.pdbx_description
1 polymer ?
#
loop_
_entity_poly.entity_id
_entity_poly.type
_entity_poly.pdbx_seq_one_letter_code
_entity_poly.pdbx_strand_id
1 'polypeptide(L)'
;MCYFGRNTPYLTYICVTQHFIPKSTGFSGFTNYMSTTGQIFSIEGGNYHLIQSAFRQAQAQYNRTSCMSSAGKEIIRHVQKKVTSVISGPKQMELWSGKEELGKFDIVIVAAPLQFSQISFLVKSHLDGDEAEPKPMFKVNDLPISTASQYTQVITTVVSNATLQAEYFGLTKENAPRSIYVTEKGRQLEGFTAVSRIGATDVYKVFSPEKLSTEKLKSFFGPYHTIEYIKVWGGDHGGATPNYNGGGKSVMSTPYMLYDGKEEDKNSHGEEFPALYYINSVEPTVACIELSAIGAKSVAKLVAQRLGLVASSPSREANEEL
;
A
#
# COMPACT_ATOMS: atom_id res chain seq x y z
N MET A 1 -17.03 22.50 -19.23
CA MET A 1 -18.10 23.47 -18.95
C MET A 1 -19.25 22.72 -18.28
N CYS A 2 -19.64 23.19 -17.09
CA CYS A 2 -20.90 22.99 -16.33
C CYS A 2 -21.53 21.60 -16.15
N TYR A 3 -21.69 21.14 -14.90
CA TYR A 3 -22.95 21.19 -14.09
C TYR A 3 -22.85 20.16 -12.95
N PHE A 4 -23.06 20.56 -11.69
CA PHE A 4 -23.52 19.64 -10.64
C PHE A 4 -24.51 20.36 -9.75
N GLY A 5 -25.80 20.06 -9.97
CA GLY A 5 -26.91 20.43 -9.12
C GLY A 5 -26.98 19.58 -7.86
N ARG A 6 -27.46 20.18 -6.78
CA ARG A 6 -27.84 19.55 -5.52
C ARG A 6 -29.21 18.88 -5.62
N ASN A 7 -29.37 17.76 -4.90
CA ASN A 7 -30.56 17.19 -4.24
C ASN A 7 -30.56 15.65 -4.40
N THR A 8 -29.94 14.90 -3.46
CA THR A 8 -30.51 14.19 -2.28
C THR A 8 -30.82 12.70 -2.59
N PRO A 9 -31.03 11.79 -1.59
CA PRO A 9 -30.33 11.59 -0.30
C PRO A 9 -29.90 10.10 -0.10
N TYR A 10 -29.26 9.81 1.04
CA TYR A 10 -28.85 8.49 1.57
C TYR A 10 -27.52 7.91 1.07
N LEU A 11 -26.42 8.43 1.60
CA LEU A 11 -25.28 7.58 1.95
C LEU A 11 -24.90 7.86 3.42
N THR A 12 -25.29 6.96 4.31
CA THR A 12 -24.87 6.97 5.70
C THR A 12 -23.40 6.55 5.75
N TYR A 13 -22.49 7.51 5.85
CA TYR A 13 -21.11 7.21 6.26
C TYR A 13 -21.09 7.05 7.77
N ILE A 14 -20.78 5.85 8.25
CA ILE A 14 -20.37 5.66 9.63
C ILE A 14 -18.94 6.23 9.74
N CYS A 15 -18.84 7.47 10.21
CA CYS A 15 -17.58 8.03 10.69
C CYS A 15 -17.31 7.40 12.06
N VAL A 16 -16.49 6.35 12.11
CA VAL A 16 -15.94 5.88 13.38
C VAL A 16 -14.76 6.79 13.70
N THR A 17 -14.99 7.79 14.55
CA THR A 17 -13.91 8.47 15.26
C THR A 17 -13.25 7.44 16.18
N GLN A 18 -12.15 6.84 15.72
CA GLN A 18 -11.31 5.99 16.55
C GLN A 18 -10.66 6.84 17.64
N HIS A 19 -11.20 6.78 18.85
CA HIS A 19 -10.36 6.93 20.02
C HIS A 19 -9.32 5.80 20.00
N PHE A 20 -8.06 6.22 20.16
CA PHE A 20 -6.84 5.44 20.04
C PHE A 20 -6.92 4.11 20.82
N ILE A 21 -7.10 3.00 20.10
CA ILE A 21 -6.85 1.64 20.60
C ILE A 21 -5.42 1.26 20.17
N PRO A 22 -4.61 0.60 21.01
CA PRO A 22 -3.24 0.21 20.65
C PRO A 22 -3.20 -0.56 19.32
N LYS A 23 -2.36 -0.06 18.42
CA LYS A 23 -2.44 -0.17 16.96
C LYS A 23 -1.82 -1.46 16.43
N SER A 24 -2.64 -2.46 16.08
CA SER A 24 -2.44 -3.40 14.95
C SER A 24 -3.36 -4.62 15.06
N THR A 25 -3.49 -5.20 16.25
CA THR A 25 -4.35 -6.38 16.50
C THR A 25 -5.83 -6.08 16.33
N GLY A 26 -6.27 -4.85 16.65
CA GLY A 26 -7.66 -4.43 16.46
C GLY A 26 -8.09 -4.35 14.99
N PHE A 27 -7.19 -3.98 14.07
CA PHE A 27 -7.54 -3.81 12.65
C PHE A 27 -7.35 -5.08 11.82
N SER A 28 -6.36 -5.93 12.13
CA SER A 28 -6.33 -7.31 11.60
C SER A 28 -7.49 -8.14 12.14
N GLY A 29 -7.88 -7.89 13.39
CA GLY A 29 -9.16 -8.33 13.96
C GLY A 29 -10.34 -7.78 13.16
N PHE A 30 -10.32 -6.52 12.73
CA PHE A 30 -11.38 -5.88 11.93
C PHE A 30 -11.49 -6.42 10.50
N THR A 31 -10.38 -6.62 9.77
CA THR A 31 -10.44 -7.20 8.41
C THR A 31 -10.93 -8.63 8.42
N ASN A 32 -10.52 -9.41 9.42
CA ASN A 32 -11.06 -10.75 9.60
C ASN A 32 -12.49 -10.71 10.19
N TYR A 33 -12.84 -9.74 11.03
CA TYR A 33 -14.21 -9.54 11.54
C TYR A 33 -15.19 -9.18 10.41
N MET A 34 -14.77 -8.31 9.49
CA MET A 34 -15.50 -8.00 8.25
C MET A 34 -15.70 -9.26 7.41
N SER A 35 -14.73 -10.18 7.37
CA SER A 35 -14.89 -11.49 6.73
C SER A 35 -15.90 -12.41 7.40
N THR A 36 -16.12 -12.24 8.70
CA THR A 36 -17.03 -13.07 9.48
C THR A 36 -18.42 -12.47 9.68
N THR A 37 -18.59 -11.15 9.57
CA THR A 37 -19.83 -10.44 9.92
C THR A 37 -20.42 -9.59 8.80
N GLY A 38 -19.65 -9.27 7.76
CA GLY A 38 -20.10 -8.50 6.59
C GLY A 38 -20.10 -9.32 5.31
N GLN A 39 -20.74 -8.79 4.28
CA GLN A 39 -20.51 -9.24 2.90
C GLN A 39 -19.12 -8.74 2.50
N ILE A 40 -18.10 -9.61 2.58
CA ILE A 40 -16.88 -9.35 1.83
C ILE A 40 -17.23 -9.48 0.36
N PHE A 41 -17.11 -8.37 -0.36
CA PHE A 41 -17.20 -8.37 -1.80
C PHE A 41 -15.84 -8.80 -2.36
N SER A 42 -15.81 -9.98 -2.96
CA SER A 42 -14.76 -10.35 -3.90
C SER A 42 -15.34 -10.25 -5.31
N ILE A 43 -14.51 -9.83 -6.25
CA ILE A 43 -14.88 -9.96 -7.67
C ILE A 43 -14.65 -11.40 -8.09
N GLU A 44 -15.65 -12.01 -8.74
CA GLU A 44 -15.49 -13.29 -9.41
C GLU A 44 -14.34 -13.21 -10.43
N GLY A 45 -13.38 -14.13 -10.35
CA GLY A 45 -12.13 -14.05 -11.12
C GLY A 45 -11.01 -13.25 -10.45
N GLY A 46 -11.29 -12.49 -9.39
CA GLY A 46 -10.30 -11.85 -8.52
C GLY A 46 -10.29 -10.32 -8.55
N ASN A 47 -9.82 -9.71 -7.46
CA ASN A 47 -9.84 -8.24 -7.28
C ASN A 47 -8.93 -7.47 -8.28
N TYR A 48 -8.04 -8.14 -9.00
CA TYR A 48 -7.25 -7.49 -10.05
C TYR A 48 -8.13 -6.91 -11.17
N HIS A 49 -9.35 -7.44 -11.35
CA HIS A 49 -10.34 -6.89 -12.28
C HIS A 49 -10.75 -5.45 -11.93
N LEU A 50 -10.73 -5.05 -10.65
CA LEU A 50 -10.94 -3.65 -10.26
C LEU A 50 -9.90 -2.73 -10.89
N ILE A 51 -8.63 -3.12 -10.80
CA ILE A 51 -7.50 -2.33 -11.32
C ILE A 51 -7.55 -2.28 -12.85
N GLN A 52 -7.84 -3.41 -13.50
CA GLN A 52 -8.02 -3.45 -14.96
C GLN A 52 -9.20 -2.57 -15.41
N SER A 53 -10.31 -2.60 -14.68
CA SER A 53 -11.48 -1.75 -14.98
C SER A 53 -11.14 -0.27 -14.82
N ALA A 54 -10.48 0.10 -13.72
CA ALA A 54 -10.03 1.47 -13.48
C ALA A 54 -9.09 1.97 -14.59
N PHE A 55 -8.14 1.14 -15.03
CA PHE A 55 -7.23 1.47 -16.13
C PHE A 55 -7.99 1.69 -17.46
N ARG A 56 -8.91 0.79 -17.82
CA ARG A 56 -9.74 0.94 -19.02
C ARG A 56 -10.60 2.20 -18.97
N GLN A 57 -11.17 2.52 -17.81
CA GLN A 57 -11.96 3.74 -17.62
C GLN A 57 -11.10 5.00 -17.77
N ALA A 58 -9.87 5.00 -17.21
CA ALA A 58 -8.93 6.10 -17.38
C ALA A 58 -8.55 6.31 -18.86
N GLN A 59 -8.26 5.22 -19.59
CA GLN A 59 -7.99 5.29 -21.04
C GLN A 59 -9.21 5.80 -21.82
N ALA A 60 -10.41 5.26 -21.54
CA ALA A 60 -11.63 5.68 -22.21
C ALA A 60 -11.97 7.15 -21.95
N GLN A 61 -11.77 7.62 -20.71
CA GLN A 61 -11.96 9.02 -20.35
C GLN A 61 -10.95 9.92 -21.07
N TYR A 62 -9.68 9.51 -21.13
CA TYR A 62 -8.64 10.23 -21.86
C TYR A 62 -8.98 10.35 -23.36
N ASN A 63 -9.37 9.25 -24.01
CA ASN A 63 -9.71 9.23 -25.43
C ASN A 63 -10.91 10.12 -25.79
N ARG A 64 -11.74 10.49 -24.80
CA ARG A 64 -12.86 11.44 -24.97
C ARG A 64 -12.42 12.90 -24.83
N THR A 65 -11.22 13.17 -24.34
CA THR A 65 -10.71 14.54 -24.21
C THR A 65 -10.18 15.05 -25.55
N SER A 66 -10.30 16.36 -25.78
CA SER A 66 -9.74 17.04 -26.96
C SER A 66 -8.21 17.11 -26.97
N CYS A 67 -7.53 16.52 -25.97
CA CYS A 67 -6.07 16.46 -25.88
C CYS A 67 -5.40 15.59 -26.96
N MET A 68 -6.18 14.96 -27.85
CA MET A 68 -5.67 14.13 -28.96
C MET A 68 -5.05 14.93 -30.13
N SER A 69 -5.02 16.26 -30.07
CA SER A 69 -4.96 17.08 -31.29
C SER A 69 -3.58 17.33 -31.94
N SER A 70 -2.44 16.82 -31.44
CA SER A 70 -1.14 17.29 -31.99
C SER A 70 -0.07 16.24 -32.29
N ALA A 71 -0.13 15.03 -31.75
CA ALA A 71 0.88 14.01 -32.02
C ALA A 71 0.25 12.63 -31.95
N GLY A 72 0.10 11.95 -33.09
CA GLY A 72 -0.50 10.61 -33.21
C GLY A 72 0.28 9.48 -32.54
N LYS A 73 0.78 9.68 -31.31
CA LYS A 73 1.38 8.65 -30.45
C LYS A 73 0.36 8.24 -29.40
N GLU A 74 0.31 6.95 -29.09
CA GLU A 74 -0.31 6.47 -27.85
C GLU A 74 0.32 7.19 -26.65
N ILE A 75 -0.48 8.04 -25.99
CA ILE A 75 -0.03 8.88 -24.86
C ILE A 75 -0.08 8.11 -23.54
N ILE A 76 -0.96 7.12 -23.40
CA ILE A 76 -0.97 6.21 -22.24
C ILE A 76 -0.41 4.87 -22.69
N ARG A 77 0.80 4.53 -22.21
CA ARG A 77 1.47 3.26 -22.48
C ARG A 77 1.62 2.46 -21.20
N HIS A 78 1.40 1.15 -21.30
CA HIS A 78 1.77 0.21 -20.26
C HIS A 78 3.00 -0.57 -20.72
N VAL A 79 4.10 -0.43 -20.00
CA VAL A 79 5.38 -1.07 -20.32
C VAL A 79 5.76 -1.98 -19.17
N GLN A 80 5.92 -3.28 -19.45
CA GLN A 80 6.31 -4.27 -18.45
C GLN A 80 7.84 -4.32 -18.31
N LYS A 81 8.41 -3.40 -17.54
CA LYS A 81 9.85 -3.32 -17.25
C LYS A 81 10.07 -3.14 -15.75
N LYS A 82 11.14 -3.74 -15.20
CA LYS A 82 11.56 -3.51 -13.81
C LYS A 82 12.39 -2.23 -13.77
N VAL A 83 11.82 -1.17 -13.21
CA VAL A 83 12.60 0.06 -12.92
C VAL A 83 13.62 -0.27 -11.84
N THR A 84 14.88 0.04 -12.09
CA THR A 84 15.99 -0.14 -11.15
C THR A 84 16.47 1.19 -10.58
N SER A 85 16.36 2.27 -11.35
CA SER A 85 16.85 3.58 -10.92
C SER A 85 15.96 4.71 -11.43
N VAL A 86 15.84 5.76 -10.61
CA VAL A 86 15.26 7.05 -10.97
C VAL A 86 16.32 8.11 -10.69
N ILE A 87 16.77 8.80 -11.73
CA ILE A 87 17.86 9.78 -11.63
C ILE A 87 17.29 11.18 -11.93
N SER A 88 17.29 12.08 -10.94
CA SER A 88 16.90 13.48 -11.14
C SER A 88 18.03 14.25 -11.82
N GLY A 89 17.70 14.89 -12.94
CA GLY A 89 18.50 15.94 -13.56
C GLY A 89 17.88 17.33 -13.35
N PRO A 90 18.44 18.39 -13.97
CA PRO A 90 17.96 19.77 -13.75
C PRO A 90 16.48 19.99 -14.10
N LYS A 91 16.01 19.36 -15.18
CA LYS A 91 14.64 19.57 -15.72
C LYS A 91 13.75 18.34 -15.65
N GLN A 92 14.35 17.15 -15.68
CA GLN A 92 13.62 15.89 -15.83
C GLN A 92 14.26 14.78 -15.02
N MET A 93 13.46 13.77 -14.68
CA MET A 93 13.88 12.49 -14.12
C MET A 93 14.04 11.45 -15.22
N GLU A 94 15.16 10.73 -15.18
CA GLU A 94 15.45 9.62 -16.06
C GLU A 94 15.09 8.30 -15.36
N LEU A 95 14.28 7.47 -16.00
CA LEU A 95 13.92 6.13 -15.52
C LEU A 95 14.78 5.08 -16.20
N TRP A 96 15.33 4.15 -15.43
CA TRP A 96 16.25 3.13 -15.93
C TRP A 96 15.79 1.72 -15.55
N SER A 97 16.04 0.75 -16.43
CA SER A 97 15.93 -0.70 -16.20
C SER A 97 17.29 -1.35 -16.43
N GLY A 98 18.11 -1.41 -15.39
CA GLY A 98 19.52 -1.78 -15.50
C GLY A 98 20.30 -0.73 -16.28
N LYS A 99 20.73 -1.06 -17.51
CA LYS A 99 21.46 -0.16 -18.42
C LYS A 99 20.58 0.48 -19.51
N GLU A 100 19.28 0.16 -19.53
CA GLU A 100 18.33 0.67 -20.53
C GLU A 100 17.59 1.89 -19.97
N GLU A 101 17.71 3.04 -20.64
CA GLU A 101 16.88 4.22 -20.35
C GLU A 101 15.46 3.96 -20.87
N LEU A 102 14.48 4.05 -19.97
CA LEU A 102 13.05 3.88 -20.28
C LEU A 102 12.39 5.19 -20.72
N GLY A 103 12.99 6.33 -20.36
CA GLY A 103 12.56 7.66 -20.78
C GLY A 103 12.84 8.74 -19.74
N LYS A 104 12.47 9.97 -20.10
CA LYS A 104 12.61 11.17 -19.29
C LYS A 104 11.25 11.77 -18.97
N PHE A 105 11.08 12.20 -17.73
CA PHE A 105 9.78 12.58 -17.18
C PHE A 105 9.90 13.79 -16.27
N ASP A 106 8.98 14.74 -16.39
CA ASP A 106 8.91 15.89 -15.48
C ASP A 106 8.33 15.46 -14.11
N ILE A 107 7.48 14.43 -14.10
CA ILE A 107 6.83 13.92 -12.89
C ILE A 107 6.92 12.40 -12.86
N VAL A 108 7.40 11.85 -11.75
CA VAL A 108 7.44 10.40 -11.49
C VAL A 108 6.55 10.09 -10.29
N ILE A 109 5.64 9.14 -10.44
CA ILE A 109 4.79 8.65 -9.35
C ILE A 109 5.17 7.21 -9.05
N VAL A 110 5.67 6.97 -7.84
CA VAL A 110 6.01 5.65 -7.36
C VAL A 110 4.79 5.02 -6.71
N ALA A 111 4.28 3.97 -7.36
CA ALA A 111 3.15 3.17 -6.89
C ALA A 111 3.56 1.74 -6.51
N ALA A 112 4.80 1.57 -6.06
CA ALA A 112 5.35 0.31 -5.58
C ALA A 112 5.88 0.50 -4.15
N PRO A 113 5.75 -0.50 -3.25
CA PRO A 113 6.31 -0.42 -1.91
C PRO A 113 7.83 -0.19 -1.99
N LEU A 114 8.32 0.93 -1.46
CA LEU A 114 9.69 1.38 -1.70
C LEU A 114 10.72 0.34 -1.23
N GLN A 115 10.51 -0.29 -0.07
CA GLN A 115 11.45 -1.30 0.44
C GLN A 115 11.56 -2.55 -0.45
N PHE A 116 10.55 -2.85 -1.29
CA PHE A 116 10.58 -4.02 -2.19
C PHE A 116 10.92 -3.66 -3.63
N SER A 117 10.76 -2.39 -3.97
CA SER A 117 11.01 -1.90 -5.32
C SER A 117 12.47 -2.07 -5.73
N GLN A 118 13.40 -2.03 -4.76
CA GLN A 118 14.85 -1.99 -5.01
C GLN A 118 15.24 -0.89 -6.00
N ILE A 119 14.46 0.20 -6.04
CA ILE A 119 14.73 1.35 -6.90
C ILE A 119 15.75 2.26 -6.22
N SER A 120 16.84 2.56 -6.91
CA SER A 120 17.79 3.59 -6.50
C SER A 120 17.30 4.97 -6.94
N PHE A 121 17.08 5.87 -5.98
CA PHE A 121 16.73 7.27 -6.26
C PHE A 121 17.99 8.11 -6.17
N LEU A 122 18.39 8.73 -7.28
CA LEU A 122 19.67 9.42 -7.43
C LEU A 122 19.48 10.84 -7.98
N VAL A 123 20.45 11.72 -7.76
CA VAL A 123 20.54 13.08 -8.31
C VAL A 123 21.87 13.23 -9.04
N LYS A 124 21.85 13.82 -10.25
CA LYS A 124 23.07 14.10 -11.01
C LYS A 124 23.91 15.17 -10.28
N SER A 125 25.20 14.93 -10.10
CA SER A 125 26.11 15.93 -9.55
C SER A 125 26.31 17.05 -10.58
N HIS A 126 26.11 18.31 -10.20
CA HIS A 126 26.33 19.47 -11.08
C HIS A 126 27.77 20.00 -11.06
N LEU A 127 28.60 19.54 -10.12
CA LEU A 127 29.87 20.19 -9.78
C LEU A 127 31.10 19.61 -10.49
N ASP A 128 30.96 18.43 -11.08
CA ASP A 128 32.03 17.71 -11.74
C ASP A 128 31.46 17.29 -13.10
N GLY A 129 32.26 17.32 -14.18
CA GLY A 129 31.79 17.00 -15.54
C GLY A 129 31.12 15.62 -15.66
N ASP A 130 30.75 15.22 -16.89
CA ASP A 130 29.94 14.03 -17.23
C ASP A 130 30.33 12.67 -16.58
N GLU A 131 31.41 12.60 -15.80
CA GLU A 131 31.92 11.41 -15.11
C GLU A 131 31.54 11.29 -13.62
N ALA A 132 30.90 12.28 -12.99
CA ALA A 132 30.57 12.15 -11.57
C ALA A 132 29.43 11.14 -11.30
N GLU A 133 29.68 10.21 -10.38
CA GLU A 133 28.69 9.23 -9.95
C GLU A 133 27.45 9.92 -9.33
N PRO A 134 26.23 9.53 -9.73
CA PRO A 134 25.01 10.09 -9.17
C PRO A 134 24.93 9.85 -7.65
N LYS A 135 24.48 10.86 -6.91
CA LYS A 135 24.37 10.82 -5.44
C LYS A 135 22.95 10.37 -5.03
N PRO A 136 22.76 9.73 -3.87
CA PRO A 136 21.42 9.43 -3.36
C PRO A 136 20.53 10.68 -3.26
N MET A 137 19.31 10.61 -3.76
CA MET A 137 18.32 11.71 -3.77
C MET A 137 17.81 12.07 -2.37
N PHE A 138 17.81 11.10 -1.46
CA PHE A 138 17.38 11.27 -0.07
C PHE A 138 18.42 10.65 0.84
N LYS A 139 18.59 11.19 2.04
CA LYS A 139 19.24 10.40 3.10
C LYS A 139 18.27 9.31 3.50
N VAL A 140 18.79 8.14 3.89
CA VAL A 140 17.95 7.01 4.35
C VAL A 140 16.99 7.43 5.48
N ASN A 141 17.37 8.42 6.29
CA ASN A 141 16.56 8.96 7.38
C ASN A 141 15.43 9.91 6.93
N ASP A 142 15.48 10.41 5.69
CA ASP A 142 14.47 11.33 5.13
C ASP A 142 13.33 10.54 4.46
N LEU A 143 13.55 9.26 4.19
CA LEU A 143 12.51 8.38 3.68
C LEU A 143 11.49 8.05 4.77
N PRO A 144 10.23 7.77 4.37
CA PRO A 144 9.21 7.36 5.31
C PRO A 144 9.66 6.18 6.18
N ILE A 145 9.31 6.19 7.47
CA ILE A 145 9.62 5.07 8.40
C ILE A 145 9.14 3.74 7.82
N SER A 146 8.04 3.74 7.07
CA SER A 146 7.52 2.55 6.41
C SER A 146 8.47 1.93 5.39
N THR A 147 9.36 2.71 4.76
CA THR A 147 10.39 2.21 3.82
C THR A 147 11.58 1.59 4.53
N ALA A 148 11.84 1.98 5.77
CA ALA A 148 12.87 1.39 6.63
C ALA A 148 12.31 0.24 7.49
N SER A 149 10.98 0.17 7.62
CA SER A 149 10.31 -0.84 8.43
C SER A 149 10.40 -2.18 7.72
N GLN A 150 11.03 -3.15 8.39
CA GLN A 150 10.91 -4.55 7.98
C GLN A 150 9.43 -4.91 7.94
N TYR A 151 8.99 -5.64 6.93
CA TYR A 151 7.63 -6.15 6.96
C TYR A 151 7.61 -7.46 7.74
N THR A 152 6.51 -7.69 8.42
CA THR A 152 6.25 -8.94 9.12
C THR A 152 5.95 -10.03 8.09
N GLN A 153 6.69 -11.13 8.17
CA GLN A 153 6.33 -12.35 7.48
C GLN A 153 5.05 -12.92 8.11
N VAL A 154 4.13 -13.37 7.26
CA VAL A 154 2.92 -14.09 7.67
C VAL A 154 2.83 -15.36 6.86
N ILE A 155 2.76 -16.49 7.55
CA ILE A 155 2.56 -17.80 6.95
C ILE A 155 1.07 -18.13 7.08
N THR A 156 0.46 -18.38 5.94
CA THR A 156 -0.89 -18.95 5.84
C THR A 156 -0.76 -20.46 5.69
N THR A 157 -1.35 -21.20 6.62
CA THR A 157 -1.52 -22.65 6.50
C THR A 157 -2.99 -22.96 6.30
N VAL A 158 -3.34 -23.68 5.23
CA VAL A 158 -4.69 -24.21 5.05
C VAL A 158 -4.67 -25.69 5.39
N VAL A 159 -5.58 -26.07 6.28
CA VAL A 159 -5.78 -27.45 6.72
C VAL A 159 -7.19 -27.90 6.37
N SER A 160 -7.33 -29.15 5.95
CA SER A 160 -8.59 -29.83 5.70
C SER A 160 -8.72 -31.05 6.62
N ASN A 161 -9.89 -31.70 6.58
CA ASN A 161 -10.21 -32.84 7.44
C ASN A 161 -9.91 -32.56 8.93
N ALA A 162 -10.09 -31.29 9.32
CA ALA A 162 -9.62 -30.76 10.58
C ALA A 162 -10.78 -30.68 11.57
N THR A 163 -10.62 -31.29 12.75
CA THR A 163 -11.58 -31.16 13.85
C THR A 163 -11.01 -30.22 14.89
N LEU A 164 -11.50 -28.98 14.93
CA LEU A 164 -11.06 -27.98 15.90
C LEU A 164 -11.20 -28.54 17.33
N GLN A 165 -10.08 -28.63 18.04
CA GLN A 165 -10.02 -29.03 19.44
C GLN A 165 -10.39 -27.82 20.30
N ALA A 166 -11.70 -27.61 20.51
CA ALA A 166 -12.20 -26.43 21.23
C ALA A 166 -11.60 -26.30 22.63
N GLU A 167 -11.35 -27.43 23.29
CA GLU A 167 -10.80 -27.52 24.64
C GLU A 167 -9.38 -26.92 24.72
N TYR A 168 -8.61 -27.01 23.63
CA TYR A 168 -7.31 -26.35 23.51
C TYR A 168 -7.41 -24.83 23.73
N PHE A 169 -8.50 -24.23 23.26
CA PHE A 169 -8.76 -22.79 23.35
C PHE A 169 -9.57 -22.40 24.59
N GLY A 170 -9.83 -23.35 25.51
CA GLY A 170 -10.71 -23.12 26.65
C GLY A 170 -12.18 -22.96 26.25
N LEU A 171 -12.58 -23.56 25.14
CA LEU A 171 -13.92 -23.50 24.56
C LEU A 171 -14.58 -24.89 24.61
N THR A 172 -15.90 -24.93 24.44
CA THR A 172 -16.66 -26.16 24.16
C THR A 172 -16.98 -26.23 22.68
N LYS A 173 -17.36 -27.41 22.17
CA LYS A 173 -17.72 -27.57 20.76
C LYS A 173 -18.91 -26.70 20.36
N GLU A 174 -19.85 -26.51 21.28
CA GLU A 174 -21.09 -25.76 21.07
C GLU A 174 -20.85 -24.24 21.02
N ASN A 175 -19.78 -23.75 21.67
CA ASN A 175 -19.44 -22.34 21.72
C ASN A 175 -18.22 -21.95 20.87
N ALA A 176 -17.65 -22.90 20.13
CA ALA A 176 -16.50 -22.65 19.27
C ALA A 176 -16.84 -21.62 18.19
N PRO A 177 -16.17 -20.45 18.17
CA PRO A 177 -16.45 -19.43 17.18
C PRO A 177 -15.90 -19.84 15.82
N ARG A 178 -16.42 -19.23 14.76
CA ARG A 178 -15.91 -19.44 13.40
C ARG A 178 -14.45 -19.01 13.25
N SER A 179 -14.03 -18.01 14.02
CA SER A 179 -12.67 -17.47 14.00
C SER A 179 -12.18 -17.21 15.43
N ILE A 180 -10.92 -17.58 15.67
CA ILE A 180 -10.21 -17.37 16.93
C ILE A 180 -9.03 -16.45 16.64
N TYR A 181 -8.91 -15.37 17.40
CA TYR A 181 -7.79 -14.42 17.33
C TYR A 181 -7.05 -14.44 18.66
N VAL A 182 -5.73 -14.30 18.62
CA VAL A 182 -4.94 -14.17 19.82
C VAL A 182 -4.41 -12.75 19.98
N THR A 183 -4.20 -12.35 21.22
CA THR A 183 -3.51 -11.10 21.55
C THR A 183 -2.04 -11.17 21.14
N GLU A 184 -1.32 -10.06 21.18
CA GLU A 184 0.13 -10.06 20.92
C GLU A 184 0.89 -11.01 21.86
N LYS A 185 0.52 -11.03 23.14
CA LYS A 185 1.05 -12.00 24.11
C LYS A 185 0.68 -13.44 23.72
N GLY A 186 -0.57 -13.68 23.32
CA GLY A 186 -1.01 -14.99 22.85
C GLY A 186 -0.28 -15.43 21.59
N ARG A 187 0.03 -14.52 20.67
CA ARG A 187 0.85 -14.79 19.48
C ARG A 187 2.24 -15.29 19.83
N GLN A 188 2.88 -14.67 20.82
CA GLN A 188 4.20 -15.08 21.30
C GLN A 188 4.19 -16.45 21.98
N LEU A 189 3.11 -16.79 22.68
CA LEU A 189 2.97 -18.08 23.38
C LEU A 189 2.54 -19.21 22.45
N GLU A 190 1.60 -18.92 21.55
CA GLU A 190 0.92 -19.92 20.73
C GLU A 190 1.53 -20.08 19.33
N GLY A 191 2.33 -19.11 18.89
CA GLY A 191 2.96 -19.13 17.57
C GLY A 191 2.00 -18.91 16.40
N PHE A 192 0.76 -18.50 16.64
CA PHE A 192 -0.21 -18.12 15.59
C PHE A 192 -0.88 -16.79 15.91
N THR A 193 -1.56 -16.17 14.95
CA THR A 193 -2.27 -14.89 15.09
C THR A 193 -3.78 -15.07 14.96
N ALA A 194 -4.21 -15.92 14.02
CA ALA A 194 -5.62 -16.22 13.83
C ALA A 194 -5.83 -17.64 13.27
N VAL A 195 -6.94 -18.26 13.67
CA VAL A 195 -7.50 -19.47 13.09
C VAL A 195 -8.91 -19.13 12.60
N SER A 196 -9.29 -19.53 11.39
CA SER A 196 -10.61 -19.24 10.84
C SER A 196 -11.13 -20.38 9.99
N ARG A 197 -12.39 -20.78 10.20
CA ARG A 197 -13.07 -21.79 9.39
C ARG A 197 -13.50 -21.20 8.05
N ILE A 198 -13.16 -21.88 6.96
CA ILE A 198 -13.54 -21.53 5.60
C ILE A 198 -14.84 -22.28 5.25
N GLY A 199 -15.90 -21.54 4.94
CA GLY A 199 -17.19 -22.12 4.55
C GLY A 199 -17.88 -22.92 5.67
N ALA A 200 -18.71 -23.88 5.26
CA ALA A 200 -19.40 -24.82 6.17
C ALA A 200 -18.60 -26.13 6.39
N THR A 201 -17.43 -26.25 5.77
CA THR A 201 -16.61 -27.47 5.73
C THR A 201 -15.57 -27.52 6.84
N ASP A 202 -14.91 -28.66 7.01
CA ASP A 202 -13.82 -28.88 7.99
C ASP A 202 -12.47 -28.38 7.47
N VAL A 203 -12.49 -27.20 6.87
CA VAL A 203 -11.33 -26.51 6.30
C VAL A 203 -11.06 -25.26 7.12
N TYR A 204 -9.82 -25.12 7.58
CA TYR A 204 -9.39 -23.98 8.39
C TYR A 204 -8.18 -23.30 7.75
N LYS A 205 -8.11 -21.99 7.96
CA LYS A 205 -6.98 -21.15 7.63
C LYS A 205 -6.33 -20.69 8.92
N VAL A 206 -5.03 -20.91 9.03
CA VAL A 206 -4.21 -20.45 10.15
C VAL A 206 -3.21 -19.43 9.65
N PHE A 207 -3.10 -18.31 10.37
CA PHE A 207 -2.11 -17.28 10.13
C PHE A 207 -1.10 -17.31 11.27
N SER A 208 0.19 -17.42 10.97
CA SER A 208 1.26 -17.47 11.95
C SER A 208 2.49 -16.68 11.47
N PRO A 209 3.33 -16.15 12.38
CA PRO A 209 4.61 -15.54 11.98
C PRO A 209 5.60 -16.57 11.43
N GLU A 210 5.54 -17.81 11.94
CA GLU A 210 6.43 -18.91 11.58
C GLU A 210 5.63 -20.14 11.14
N LYS A 211 6.33 -21.14 10.57
CA LYS A 211 5.68 -22.37 10.12
C LYS A 211 5.33 -23.19 11.36
N LEU A 212 4.03 -23.42 11.55
CA LEU A 212 3.55 -24.25 12.66
C LEU A 212 4.00 -25.70 12.46
N SER A 213 4.44 -26.35 13.54
CA SER A 213 4.77 -27.76 13.51
C SER A 213 3.52 -28.63 13.36
N THR A 214 3.68 -29.85 12.86
CA THR A 214 2.59 -30.81 12.73
C THR A 214 1.98 -31.14 14.09
N GLU A 215 2.78 -31.17 15.16
CA GLU A 215 2.33 -31.43 16.53
C GLU A 215 1.43 -30.29 17.02
N LYS A 216 1.79 -29.04 16.74
CA LYS A 216 0.98 -27.87 17.08
C LYS A 216 -0.33 -27.86 16.29
N LEU A 217 -0.30 -28.14 14.99
CA LEU A 217 -1.51 -28.29 14.19
C LEU A 217 -2.38 -29.46 14.67
N LYS A 218 -1.76 -30.56 15.12
CA LYS A 218 -2.45 -31.70 15.74
C LYS A 218 -3.13 -31.30 17.05
N SER A 219 -2.52 -30.41 17.86
CA SER A 219 -3.18 -29.86 19.04
C SER A 219 -4.38 -28.97 18.71
N PHE A 220 -4.36 -28.28 17.55
CA PHE A 220 -5.46 -27.41 17.13
C PHE A 220 -6.59 -28.20 16.46
N PHE A 221 -6.27 -29.22 15.65
CA PHE A 221 -7.20 -29.82 14.69
C PHE A 221 -7.34 -31.35 14.80
N GLY A 222 -6.68 -31.96 15.78
CA GLY A 222 -6.67 -33.41 15.97
C GLY A 222 -5.69 -34.16 15.05
N PRO A 223 -5.58 -35.49 15.20
CA PRO A 223 -4.58 -36.31 14.51
C PRO A 223 -4.82 -36.49 13.00
N TYR A 224 -6.02 -36.22 12.51
CA TYR A 224 -6.44 -36.54 11.14
C TYR A 224 -6.43 -35.34 10.18
N HIS A 225 -5.97 -34.17 10.64
CA HIS A 225 -5.87 -32.99 9.80
C HIS A 225 -4.89 -33.25 8.64
N THR A 226 -5.19 -32.66 7.48
CA THR A 226 -4.33 -32.68 6.32
C THR A 226 -3.91 -31.25 5.99
N ILE A 227 -2.63 -31.01 5.76
CA ILE A 227 -2.13 -29.70 5.32
C ILE A 227 -2.31 -29.63 3.80
N GLU A 228 -3.24 -28.81 3.35
CA GLU A 228 -3.52 -28.62 1.91
C GLU A 228 -2.43 -27.79 1.25
N TYR A 229 -2.08 -26.65 1.86
CA TYR A 229 -0.97 -25.84 1.41
C TYR A 229 -0.45 -24.91 2.50
N ILE A 230 0.82 -24.51 2.34
CA ILE A 230 1.47 -23.49 3.15
C ILE A 230 1.91 -22.39 2.20
N LYS A 231 1.44 -21.17 2.44
CA LYS A 231 1.82 -19.98 1.70
C LYS A 231 2.53 -19.01 2.63
N VAL A 232 3.79 -18.75 2.33
CA VAL A 232 4.57 -17.70 2.99
C VAL A 232 4.28 -16.38 2.29
N TRP A 233 3.80 -15.40 3.05
CA TRP A 233 3.64 -14.02 2.63
C TRP A 233 4.75 -13.21 3.29
N GLY A 234 5.75 -12.84 2.51
CA GLY A 234 6.97 -12.22 3.02
C GLY A 234 8.23 -13.10 3.04
N GLY A 235 9.30 -12.59 3.67
CA GLY A 235 10.65 -13.15 3.74
C GLY A 235 11.74 -12.07 3.68
N ASP A 236 12.97 -12.46 3.37
CA ASP A 236 14.18 -11.61 3.39
C ASP A 236 14.09 -10.37 2.48
N HIS A 237 13.16 -10.39 1.53
CA HIS A 237 12.92 -9.32 0.57
C HIS A 237 11.49 -8.79 0.61
N GLY A 238 10.69 -9.18 1.61
CA GLY A 238 9.49 -8.43 1.95
C GLY A 238 8.51 -9.03 2.94
N GLY A 239 7.31 -8.49 3.10
CA GLY A 239 6.39 -9.02 4.09
C GLY A 239 4.93 -8.76 3.81
N ALA A 240 4.07 -9.38 4.60
CA ALA A 240 2.62 -9.34 4.41
C ALA A 240 2.02 -8.03 4.94
N THR A 241 2.64 -7.46 5.97
CA THR A 241 2.26 -6.21 6.61
C THR A 241 3.52 -5.49 7.12
N PRO A 242 3.62 -4.16 7.06
CA PRO A 242 4.72 -3.45 7.72
C PRO A 242 4.81 -3.77 9.22
N ASN A 243 6.02 -3.78 9.80
CA ASN A 243 6.21 -4.00 11.24
C ASN A 243 5.91 -2.70 12.02
N TYR A 244 4.85 -2.72 12.82
CA TYR A 244 4.34 -1.57 13.56
C TYR A 244 4.73 -1.54 15.04
N ASN A 245 5.90 -2.08 15.41
CA ASN A 245 6.40 -2.12 16.79
C ASN A 245 6.72 -0.74 17.41
N GLY A 246 5.90 0.28 17.18
CA GLY A 246 5.82 1.48 18.00
C GLY A 246 7.07 2.35 17.98
N GLY A 247 7.77 2.44 16.84
CA GLY A 247 8.85 3.42 16.66
C GLY A 247 8.40 4.80 17.14
N GLY A 248 9.08 5.33 18.16
CA GLY A 248 8.62 6.47 18.95
C GLY A 248 8.43 7.77 18.16
N LYS A 249 7.68 8.71 18.76
CA LYS A 249 7.46 10.15 18.45
C LYS A 249 7.26 10.64 17.00
N SER A 250 7.47 9.85 15.95
CA SER A 250 7.24 10.25 14.56
C SER A 250 6.29 9.26 13.88
N VAL A 251 4.99 9.44 14.09
CA VAL A 251 3.95 8.82 13.26
C VAL A 251 3.35 9.92 12.37
N MET A 252 4.23 10.73 11.76
CA MET A 252 3.82 11.66 10.71
C MET A 252 3.53 10.83 9.46
N SER A 253 2.33 10.94 8.91
CA SER A 253 2.04 10.39 7.57
C SER A 253 3.07 10.93 6.60
N THR A 254 3.63 10.08 5.75
CA THR A 254 4.60 10.52 4.75
C THR A 254 4.02 11.67 3.92
N PRO A 255 4.81 12.70 3.58
CA PRO A 255 4.42 13.58 2.49
C PRO A 255 4.23 12.74 1.21
N TYR A 256 3.14 13.02 0.48
CA TYR A 256 2.90 12.41 -0.84
C TYR A 256 3.98 12.79 -1.87
N MET A 257 4.73 13.86 -1.60
CA MET A 257 5.86 14.32 -2.40
C MET A 257 7.15 13.90 -1.70
N LEU A 258 7.98 13.11 -2.38
CA LEU A 258 9.27 12.69 -1.88
C LEU A 258 10.37 13.68 -2.26
N TYR A 259 10.34 14.19 -3.49
CA TYR A 259 11.33 15.14 -4.02
C TYR A 259 10.65 16.25 -4.79
N ASP A 260 11.10 17.48 -4.55
CA ASP A 260 10.80 18.64 -5.37
C ASP A 260 12.11 19.27 -5.85
N GLY A 261 12.43 19.14 -7.14
CA GLY A 261 13.66 19.69 -7.71
C GLY A 261 13.77 21.22 -7.55
N LYS A 262 12.67 21.91 -7.26
CA LYS A 262 12.66 23.34 -6.97
C LYS A 262 13.42 23.70 -5.69
N GLU A 263 13.47 22.81 -4.70
CA GLU A 263 14.14 23.10 -3.43
C GLU A 263 15.67 23.10 -3.56
N GLU A 264 16.20 22.36 -4.53
CA GLU A 264 17.63 22.27 -4.79
C GLU A 264 18.19 23.50 -5.52
N ASP A 265 17.40 24.14 -6.39
CA ASP A 265 17.81 25.34 -7.11
C ASP A 265 16.89 26.53 -6.80
N LYS A 266 17.16 27.16 -5.64
CA LYS A 266 16.42 28.35 -5.18
C LYS A 266 16.58 29.57 -6.09
N ASN A 267 17.52 29.54 -7.04
CA ASN A 267 17.86 30.67 -7.90
C ASN A 267 17.16 30.61 -9.26
N SER A 268 16.62 29.46 -9.68
CA SER A 268 15.91 29.35 -10.95
C SER A 268 14.46 29.80 -10.80
N HIS A 269 14.24 31.08 -11.09
CA HIS A 269 12.90 31.66 -11.13
C HIS A 269 12.13 31.15 -12.36
N GLY A 270 11.19 30.23 -12.12
CA GLY A 270 10.12 29.91 -13.07
C GLY A 270 10.37 28.76 -14.03
N GLU A 271 11.39 27.92 -13.82
CA GLU A 271 11.54 26.68 -14.58
C GLU A 271 10.68 25.53 -14.03
N GLU A 272 10.23 24.63 -14.91
CA GLU A 272 9.59 23.38 -14.53
C GLU A 272 10.65 22.43 -13.96
N PHE A 273 10.54 22.12 -12.67
CA PHE A 273 11.46 21.19 -12.00
C PHE A 273 10.86 19.80 -11.90
N PRO A 274 11.69 18.75 -11.92
CA PRO A 274 11.19 17.41 -11.76
C PRO A 274 10.64 17.17 -10.36
N ALA A 275 9.61 16.32 -10.25
CA ALA A 275 9.01 15.96 -8.97
C ALA A 275 8.79 14.45 -8.83
N LEU A 276 9.07 13.92 -7.64
CA LEU A 276 8.83 12.53 -7.28
C LEU A 276 7.71 12.46 -6.26
N TYR A 277 6.65 11.73 -6.58
CA TYR A 277 5.54 11.48 -5.66
C TYR A 277 5.49 10.01 -5.25
N TYR A 278 5.02 9.76 -4.03
CA TYR A 278 4.80 8.42 -3.49
C TYR A 278 3.35 8.23 -3.08
N ILE A 279 2.69 7.25 -3.70
CA ILE A 279 1.26 7.02 -3.51
C ILE A 279 0.96 6.32 -2.18
N ASN A 280 1.93 5.57 -1.65
CA ASN A 280 1.71 4.62 -0.56
C ASN A 280 2.01 5.23 0.82
N SER A 281 1.80 6.55 0.98
CA SER A 281 1.99 7.25 2.26
C SER A 281 1.03 6.78 3.37
N VAL A 282 0.02 5.98 3.03
CA VAL A 282 -0.91 5.33 3.96
C VAL A 282 -0.59 3.84 4.12
N GLU A 283 0.69 3.51 4.24
CA GLU A 283 1.17 2.19 4.62
C GLU A 283 0.78 1.69 6.03
N PRO A 284 0.33 2.48 7.05
CA PRO A 284 0.49 2.03 8.43
C PRO A 284 -0.52 1.01 8.96
N THR A 285 -1.32 0.30 8.17
CA THR A 285 -2.02 -0.89 8.75
C THR A 285 -2.48 -1.96 7.78
N VAL A 286 -3.04 -1.62 6.61
CA VAL A 286 -3.44 -2.59 5.57
C VAL A 286 -3.46 -1.85 4.23
N ALA A 287 -2.81 -2.39 3.20
CA ALA A 287 -2.99 -1.91 1.83
C ALA A 287 -4.38 -2.30 1.32
N CYS A 288 -5.41 -1.62 1.81
CA CYS A 288 -6.75 -1.70 1.26
C CYS A 288 -6.78 -0.91 -0.05
N ILE A 289 -7.47 -1.44 -1.06
CA ILE A 289 -7.62 -0.79 -2.38
C ILE A 289 -8.16 0.64 -2.20
N GLU A 290 -9.00 0.86 -1.19
CA GLU A 290 -9.58 2.14 -0.80
C GLU A 290 -8.52 3.15 -0.36
N LEU A 291 -7.58 2.73 0.49
CA LEU A 291 -6.50 3.61 0.96
C LEU A 291 -5.54 3.94 -0.19
N SER A 292 -5.21 2.95 -1.02
CA SER A 292 -4.41 3.19 -2.23
C SER A 292 -5.14 4.14 -3.20
N ALA A 293 -6.47 4.05 -3.32
CA ALA A 293 -7.26 4.94 -4.15
C ALA A 293 -7.31 6.38 -3.59
N ILE A 294 -7.39 6.55 -2.27
CA ILE A 294 -7.29 7.85 -1.61
C ILE A 294 -5.90 8.46 -1.83
N GLY A 295 -4.84 7.66 -1.68
CA GLY A 295 -3.47 8.09 -1.97
C GLY A 295 -3.30 8.50 -3.43
N ALA A 296 -3.81 7.70 -4.37
CA ALA A 296 -3.81 8.00 -5.81
C ALA A 296 -4.49 9.34 -6.10
N LYS A 297 -5.68 9.54 -5.55
CA LYS A 297 -6.45 10.78 -5.71
C LYS A 297 -5.73 11.98 -5.14
N SER A 298 -5.04 11.82 -4.01
CA SER A 298 -4.28 12.89 -3.36
C SER A 298 -3.06 13.30 -4.18
N VAL A 299 -2.26 12.33 -4.63
CA VAL A 299 -1.13 12.56 -5.54
C VAL A 299 -1.60 13.21 -6.85
N ALA A 300 -2.68 12.71 -7.45
CA ALA A 300 -3.21 13.28 -8.69
C ALA A 300 -3.61 14.76 -8.55
N LYS A 301 -4.17 15.15 -7.40
CA LYS A 301 -4.47 16.57 -7.10
C LYS A 301 -3.21 17.40 -6.95
N LEU A 302 -2.20 16.91 -6.24
CA LEU A 302 -0.92 17.61 -6.08
C LEU A 302 -0.22 17.81 -7.43
N VAL A 303 -0.22 16.78 -8.28
CA VAL A 303 0.28 16.87 -9.65
C VAL A 303 -0.50 17.90 -10.46
N ALA A 304 -1.84 17.87 -10.41
CA ALA A 304 -2.67 18.84 -11.11
C ALA A 304 -2.43 20.28 -10.63
N GLN A 305 -2.18 20.49 -9.33
CA GLN A 305 -1.81 21.80 -8.77
C GLN A 305 -0.44 22.24 -9.26
N ARG A 306 0.57 21.36 -9.28
CA ARG A 306 1.91 21.65 -9.79
C ARG A 306 1.87 22.07 -11.26
N LEU A 307 1.04 21.41 -12.06
CA LEU A 307 0.83 21.71 -13.48
C LEU A 307 -0.08 22.94 -13.72
N GLY A 308 -0.53 23.63 -12.67
CA GLY A 308 -1.42 24.79 -12.80
C GLY A 308 -2.82 24.46 -13.31
N LEU A 309 -3.21 23.19 -13.33
CA LEU A 309 -4.53 22.73 -13.80
C LEU A 309 -5.62 22.94 -12.74
N VAL A 310 -5.23 23.01 -11.47
CA VAL A 310 -6.11 23.26 -10.32
C VAL A 310 -5.46 24.33 -9.46
N ALA A 311 -6.25 25.31 -9.00
CA ALA A 311 -5.78 26.33 -8.08
C ALA A 311 -5.26 25.69 -6.78
N SER A 312 -4.17 26.24 -6.23
CA SER A 312 -3.80 25.97 -4.85
C SER A 312 -4.95 26.44 -3.96
N SER A 313 -5.53 25.53 -3.17
CA SER A 313 -6.48 25.95 -2.13
C SER A 313 -5.80 27.02 -1.28
N PRO A 314 -6.46 28.14 -0.97
CA PRO A 314 -5.88 29.12 -0.06
C PRO A 314 -5.52 28.40 1.24
N SER A 315 -4.28 28.59 1.72
CA SER A 315 -3.83 28.00 2.96
C SER A 315 -4.83 28.37 4.06
N ARG A 316 -5.29 27.35 4.79
CA ARG A 316 -6.32 27.52 5.83
C ARG A 316 -5.87 28.43 6.97
N GLU A 317 -4.58 28.73 7.02
CA GLU A 317 -3.93 29.69 7.92
C GLU A 317 -4.49 31.11 7.77
N ALA A 318 -5.10 31.48 6.64
CA ALA A 318 -5.70 32.81 6.47
C ALA A 318 -7.07 33.00 7.17
N ASN A 319 -7.64 31.96 7.78
CA ASN A 319 -8.97 32.02 8.42
C ASN A 319 -8.95 31.85 9.95
N GLU A 320 -7.77 31.82 10.58
CA GLU A 320 -7.65 31.80 12.05
C GLU A 320 -7.31 33.19 12.65
N GLU A 321 -7.26 34.25 11.84
CA GLU A 321 -7.11 35.65 12.30
C GLU A 321 -8.42 36.48 12.25
N LEU A 322 -9.60 35.84 12.33
CA LEU A 322 -10.90 36.53 12.44
C LEU A 322 -11.68 36.12 13.70
#